data_AF-A0A7C2A3F3-F1
#
_entry.id   AF-A0A7C2A3F3-F1
#
_cell.length_a   1.000
_cell.length_b   1.000
_cell.length_c   1.000
_cell.angle_alpha   90.00
_cell.angle_beta   90.00
_cell.angle_gamma   90.00
#
_symmetry.space_group_name_H-M   'P 1'
#
loop_
_entity.id
_entity.type
_entity.pdbx_description
1 polymer ?
#
loop_
_entity_poly.entity_id
_entity_poly.type
_entity_poly.pdbx_seq_one_letter_code
_entity_poly.pdbx_strand_id
1 'polypeptide(L)'
;MHIQWKDAYLVGDHLIDFDHQMLINVSNELFNEIENGTGHEVIEKTIHCLNDYIDRHFAHEEAMFLDTDYPDADEHIKTHREIEKIFRGIETAYNKDPHSLDPGDMLNFINRWLVRHILKVDREYIPYMEKAALEPDEKTA
;
A
#
# COMPACT_ATOMS: atom_id res chain seq x y z
N MET A 1 7.01 -13.35 -8.89
CA MET A 1 5.75 -14.10 -8.87
C MET A 1 4.62 -13.11 -8.69
N HIS A 2 3.54 -13.23 -9.46
CA HIS A 2 2.38 -12.34 -9.31
C HIS A 2 1.66 -12.58 -7.99
N ILE A 3 1.17 -11.51 -7.38
CA ILE A 3 0.20 -11.57 -6.30
C ILE A 3 -1.17 -11.80 -6.93
N GLN A 4 -1.81 -12.92 -6.60
CA GLN A 4 -3.20 -13.17 -6.98
C GLN A 4 -4.11 -12.51 -5.95
N TRP A 5 -5.06 -11.69 -6.41
CA TRP A 5 -6.09 -11.10 -5.55
C TRP A 5 -6.88 -12.19 -4.81
N LYS A 6 -7.23 -11.92 -3.56
CA LYS A 6 -8.00 -12.78 -2.67
C LYS A 6 -8.86 -11.92 -1.76
N ASP A 7 -10.05 -12.40 -1.41
CA ASP A 7 -10.95 -11.73 -0.47
C ASP A 7 -10.32 -11.52 0.93
N ALA A 8 -9.26 -12.25 1.26
CA ALA A 8 -8.49 -12.03 2.49
C ALA A 8 -7.82 -10.64 2.56
N TYR A 9 -7.67 -9.95 1.43
CA TYR A 9 -7.17 -8.57 1.35
C TYR A 9 -8.26 -7.52 1.56
N LEU A 10 -9.53 -7.94 1.68
CA LEU A 10 -10.61 -7.02 2.00
C LEU A 10 -10.58 -6.66 3.48
N VAL A 11 -10.72 -5.36 3.74
CA VAL A 11 -10.94 -4.77 5.08
C VAL A 11 -12.38 -4.29 5.24
N GLY A 12 -13.12 -4.12 4.14
CA GLY A 12 -14.56 -3.82 4.14
C GLY A 12 -14.90 -2.35 3.91
N ASP A 13 -13.90 -1.48 3.73
CA ASP A 13 -14.10 -0.14 3.19
C ASP A 13 -13.83 -0.14 1.69
N HIS A 14 -14.74 0.45 0.92
CA HIS A 14 -14.71 0.39 -0.54
C HIS A 14 -13.52 1.09 -1.19
N LEU A 15 -12.97 2.12 -0.54
CA LEU A 15 -11.89 2.96 -1.03
C LEU A 15 -10.58 2.28 -0.71
N ILE A 16 -10.45 1.78 0.53
CA ILE A 16 -9.27 1.02 0.95
C ILE A 16 -9.16 -0.31 0.19
N ASP A 17 -10.28 -1.03 0.02
CA ASP A 17 -10.31 -2.28 -0.76
C ASP A 17 -9.92 -2.03 -2.23
N PHE A 18 -10.30 -0.87 -2.79
CA PHE A 18 -9.88 -0.45 -4.13
C PHE A 18 -8.38 -0.13 -4.18
N ASP A 19 -7.86 0.58 -3.19
CA ASP A 19 -6.43 0.89 -3.11
C ASP A 19 -5.58 -0.38 -2.99
N HIS A 20 -5.99 -1.37 -2.19
CA HIS A 20 -5.35 -2.69 -2.13
C HIS A 20 -5.29 -3.38 -3.50
N GLN A 21 -6.39 -3.35 -4.27
CA GLN A 21 -6.41 -3.92 -5.62
C GLN A 21 -5.42 -3.20 -6.52
N MET A 22 -5.37 -1.87 -6.45
CA MET A 22 -4.47 -1.08 -7.28
C MET A 22 -3.00 -1.29 -6.91
N LEU A 23 -2.66 -1.35 -5.62
CA LEU A 23 -1.31 -1.68 -5.17
C LEU A 23 -0.86 -3.05 -5.68
N ILE A 24 -1.74 -4.06 -5.61
CA ILE A 24 -1.46 -5.39 -6.15
C ILE A 24 -1.26 -5.35 -7.67
N ASN A 25 -2.11 -4.61 -8.38
CA ASN A 25 -2.03 -4.48 -9.84
C ASN A 25 -0.73 -3.81 -10.27
N VAL A 26 -0.35 -2.69 -9.66
CA VAL A 26 0.89 -1.97 -9.99
C VAL A 26 2.13 -2.79 -9.60
N SER A 27 2.08 -3.55 -8.50
CA SER A 27 3.17 -4.48 -8.15
C SER A 27 3.33 -5.60 -9.19
N ASN A 28 2.22 -6.13 -9.70
CA ASN A 28 2.23 -7.14 -10.77
C ASN A 28 2.68 -6.55 -12.12
N GLU A 29 2.34 -5.29 -12.39
CA GLU A 29 2.84 -4.56 -13.55
C GLU A 29 4.36 -4.40 -13.48
N LEU A 30 4.90 -3.95 -12.34
CA LEU A 30 6.35 -3.83 -12.13
C LEU A 30 7.07 -5.17 -12.36
N PHE A 31 6.48 -6.28 -11.89
CA PHE A 31 6.98 -7.62 -12.17
C PHE A 31 7.05 -7.91 -13.67
N ASN A 32 5.98 -7.61 -14.41
CA ASN A 32 5.93 -7.83 -15.86
C ASN A 32 6.95 -6.98 -16.61
N GLU A 33 7.10 -5.71 -16.24
CA GLU A 33 8.04 -4.80 -16.87
C GLU A 33 9.49 -5.30 -16.73
N ILE A 34 9.84 -5.83 -15.56
CA ILE A 34 11.15 -6.44 -15.29
C ILE A 34 11.34 -7.74 -16.08
N GLU A 35 10.38 -8.67 -16.01
CA GLU A 35 10.50 -9.99 -16.69
C GLU A 35 10.53 -9.87 -18.22
N ASN A 36 9.79 -8.92 -18.77
CA ASN A 36 9.77 -8.67 -20.21
C ASN A 36 11.02 -7.93 -20.70
N GLY A 37 11.93 -7.55 -19.80
CA GLY A 37 13.13 -6.79 -20.13
C GLY A 37 12.80 -5.43 -20.74
N THR A 38 11.74 -4.78 -20.25
CA THR A 38 11.38 -3.44 -20.71
C THR A 38 12.45 -2.42 -20.32
N GLY A 39 12.44 -1.27 -20.99
CA GLY A 39 13.45 -0.23 -20.76
C GLY A 39 13.36 0.35 -19.35
N HIS A 40 14.50 0.77 -18.80
CA HIS A 40 14.60 1.36 -17.45
C HIS A 40 13.62 2.51 -17.20
N GLU A 41 13.32 3.33 -18.22
CA GLU A 41 12.35 4.43 -18.11
C GLU A 41 10.94 3.93 -17.76
N VAL A 42 10.52 2.77 -18.29
CA VAL A 42 9.20 2.19 -17.99
C VAL A 42 9.19 1.67 -16.56
N ILE A 43 10.23 0.95 -16.16
CA ILE A 43 10.37 0.41 -14.80
C ILE A 43 10.42 1.52 -13.76
N GLU A 44 11.17 2.59 -14.02
CA GLU A 44 11.21 3.80 -13.19
C GLU A 44 9.81 4.40 -13.00
N LYS A 45 9.06 4.58 -14.10
CA LYS A 45 7.67 5.09 -14.03
C LYS A 45 6.76 4.18 -13.22
N THR A 46 6.90 2.86 -13.34
CA THR A 46 6.09 1.92 -12.57
C THR A 46 6.46 1.92 -11.09
N ILE A 47 7.74 2.08 -10.74
CA ILE A 47 8.19 2.28 -9.34
C ILE A 47 7.60 3.59 -8.78
N HIS A 48 7.67 4.68 -9.54
CA HIS A 48 7.09 5.96 -9.14
C HIS A 48 5.57 5.84 -8.91
N CYS A 49 4.86 5.22 -9.86
CA CYS A 49 3.44 4.93 -9.75
C CYS A 49 3.11 4.12 -8.48
N LEU A 50 3.90 3.08 -8.19
CA LEU A 50 3.71 2.26 -6.99
C LEU A 50 3.83 3.12 -5.71
N ASN A 51 4.84 3.99 -5.64
CA ASN A 51 5.01 4.88 -4.50
C ASN A 51 3.84 5.85 -4.33
N ASP A 52 3.31 6.40 -5.43
CA ASP A 52 2.14 7.29 -5.36
C ASP A 52 0.87 6.56 -4.87
N TYR A 53 0.68 5.29 -5.27
CA TYR A 53 -0.40 4.47 -4.72
C TYR A 53 -0.21 4.16 -3.24
N ILE A 54 1.02 3.91 -2.79
CA ILE A 54 1.33 3.68 -1.37
C ILE A 54 0.99 4.92 -0.53
N ASP A 55 1.49 6.10 -0.94
CA ASP A 55 1.26 7.35 -0.22
C ASP A 55 -0.24 7.69 -0.13
N ARG A 56 -0.99 7.48 -1.22
CA ARG A 56 -2.45 7.71 -1.23
C ARG A 56 -3.19 6.71 -0.33
N HIS A 57 -2.86 5.42 -0.41
CA HIS A 57 -3.46 4.37 0.42
C HIS A 57 -3.28 4.71 1.91
N PHE A 58 -2.05 5.03 2.32
CA PHE A 58 -1.78 5.44 3.69
C PHE A 58 -2.54 6.70 4.08
N ALA A 59 -2.59 7.73 3.22
CA ALA A 59 -3.36 8.92 3.52
C ALA A 59 -4.86 8.65 3.74
N HIS A 60 -5.45 7.70 3.00
CA HIS A 60 -6.84 7.30 3.19
C HIS A 60 -7.06 6.54 4.51
N GLU A 61 -6.20 5.58 4.84
CA GLU A 61 -6.28 4.87 6.13
C GLU A 61 -6.08 5.81 7.31
N GLU A 62 -5.10 6.71 7.22
CA GLU A 62 -4.81 7.68 8.27
C GLU A 62 -5.95 8.69 8.46
N ALA A 63 -6.59 9.11 7.37
CA ALA A 63 -7.79 9.93 7.45
C ALA A 63 -8.93 9.15 8.15
N MET A 64 -9.13 7.88 7.80
CA MET A 64 -10.10 7.02 8.46
C MET A 64 -9.80 6.86 9.95
N PHE A 65 -8.53 6.77 10.36
CA PHE A 65 -8.18 6.66 11.78
C PHE A 65 -8.71 7.84 12.62
N LEU A 66 -8.79 9.04 12.04
CA LEU A 66 -9.31 10.23 12.73
C LEU A 66 -10.79 10.12 13.12
N ASP A 67 -11.55 9.30 12.38
CA ASP A 67 -12.98 9.12 12.57
C ASP A 67 -13.32 7.81 13.31
N THR A 68 -12.31 7.12 13.87
CA THR A 68 -12.48 5.84 14.58
C THR A 68 -11.86 5.86 15.97
N ASP A 69 -12.26 4.91 16.82
CA ASP A 69 -11.63 4.67 18.12
C ASP A 69 -10.42 3.70 18.02
N TYR A 70 -9.74 3.62 16.88
CA TYR A 70 -8.62 2.70 16.68
C TYR A 70 -7.41 3.09 17.57
N PRO A 71 -7.08 2.30 18.62
CA PRO A 71 -6.13 2.73 19.65
C PRO A 71 -4.67 2.75 19.18
N ASP A 72 -4.35 2.01 18.12
CA ASP A 72 -2.99 1.83 17.64
C ASP A 72 -2.66 2.72 16.42
N ALA A 73 -3.51 3.70 16.11
CA ALA A 73 -3.36 4.60 14.97
C ALA A 73 -1.97 5.26 14.88
N ASP A 74 -1.45 5.78 15.99
CA ASP A 74 -0.12 6.42 16.03
C ASP A 74 1.01 5.45 15.68
N GLU A 75 0.91 4.19 16.09
CA GLU A 75 1.93 3.17 15.79
C GLU A 75 1.82 2.67 14.35
N HIS A 76 0.59 2.59 13.84
CA HIS A 76 0.30 2.29 12.44
C HIS A 76 0.88 3.38 11.53
N ILE A 77 0.64 4.66 11.83
CA ILE A 77 1.22 5.80 11.08
C ILE A 77 2.74 5.75 11.07
N LYS A 78 3.41 5.42 12.20
CA LYS A 78 4.87 5.26 12.19
C LYS A 78 5.32 4.15 11.27
N THR A 79 4.57 3.05 11.23
CA THR A 79 4.82 1.94 10.31
C THR A 79 4.74 2.43 8.86
N HIS A 80 3.72 3.23 8.49
CA HIS A 80 3.62 3.86 7.17
C HIS A 80 4.86 4.70 6.83
N ARG A 81 5.30 5.60 7.73
CA ARG A 81 6.45 6.46 7.48
C ARG A 81 7.75 5.69 7.22
N GLU A 82 7.97 4.59 7.94
CA GLU A 82 9.15 3.74 7.69
C GLU A 82 9.08 3.06 6.33
N ILE A 83 7.88 2.70 5.89
CA ILE A 83 7.65 2.03 4.60
C ILE A 83 7.85 3.01 3.46
N GLU A 84 7.20 4.17 3.51
CA GLU A 84 7.39 5.25 2.54
C GLU A 84 8.87 5.55 2.36
N LYS A 85 9.61 5.68 3.45
CA LYS A 85 11.07 5.91 3.41
C LYS A 85 11.82 4.79 2.69
N ILE A 86 11.48 3.52 2.92
CA ILE A 86 12.11 2.39 2.22
C ILE A 86 11.80 2.45 0.73
N PHE A 87 10.54 2.66 0.36
CA PHE A 87 10.06 2.68 -1.01
C PHE A 87 10.60 3.87 -1.83
N ARG A 88 10.69 5.06 -1.22
CA ARG A 88 11.41 6.21 -1.78
C ARG A 88 12.91 5.94 -1.91
N GLY A 89 13.48 5.14 -1.01
CA GLY A 89 14.85 4.65 -1.11
C GLY A 89 15.09 3.75 -2.31
N ILE A 90 14.16 2.85 -2.61
CA ILE A 90 14.18 1.98 -3.80
C ILE A 90 14.14 2.85 -5.07
N GLU A 91 13.19 3.77 -5.17
CA GLU A 91 13.08 4.71 -6.30
C GLU A 91 14.36 5.52 -6.50
N THR A 92 14.90 6.11 -5.42
CA THR A 92 16.13 6.90 -5.48
C THR A 92 17.33 6.06 -5.94
N ALA A 93 17.47 4.84 -5.43
CA ALA A 93 18.56 3.94 -5.81
C ALA A 93 18.43 3.51 -7.27
N TYR A 94 17.22 3.15 -7.72
CA TYR A 94 16.94 2.77 -9.10
C TYR A 94 17.24 3.91 -10.08
N ASN A 95 16.79 5.13 -9.77
CA ASN A 95 16.99 6.30 -10.63
C ASN A 95 18.47 6.71 -10.72
N LYS A 96 19.25 6.44 -9.67
CA LYS A 96 20.69 6.71 -9.67
C LYS A 96 21.48 5.69 -10.47
N ASP A 97 21.17 4.41 -10.29
CA ASP A 97 21.81 3.30 -10.98
C ASP A 97 20.85 2.08 -10.99
N PRO A 98 20.18 1.79 -12.12
CA PRO A 98 19.27 0.66 -12.22
C PRO A 98 19.92 -0.71 -11.98
N HIS A 99 21.26 -0.80 -12.04
CA HIS A 99 22.00 -2.03 -11.74
C HIS A 99 22.38 -2.17 -10.27
N SER A 100 22.13 -1.15 -9.44
CA SER A 100 22.44 -1.18 -8.01
C SER A 100 21.47 -2.03 -7.19
N LEU A 101 20.32 -2.40 -7.77
CA LEU A 101 19.30 -3.22 -7.16
C LEU A 101 19.16 -4.52 -7.96
N ASP A 102 19.20 -5.66 -7.26
CA ASP A 102 18.82 -6.93 -7.88
C ASP A 102 17.29 -6.92 -8.11
N PRO A 103 16.81 -7.09 -9.36
CA PRO A 103 15.38 -7.03 -9.66
C PRO A 103 14.57 -8.09 -8.91
N GLY A 104 15.14 -9.28 -8.70
CA GLY A 104 14.49 -10.36 -7.98
C GLY A 104 14.32 -10.04 -6.50
N ASP A 105 15.36 -9.54 -5.85
CA ASP A 105 15.31 -9.12 -4.45
C ASP A 105 14.36 -7.93 -4.24
N MET A 106 14.37 -6.95 -5.15
CA MET A 106 13.45 -5.81 -5.13
C MET A 106 11.99 -6.28 -5.22
N LEU A 107 11.63 -7.08 -6.23
CA LEU A 107 10.28 -7.60 -6.42
C LEU A 107 9.84 -8.47 -5.25
N ASN A 108 10.73 -9.33 -4.75
CA ASN A 108 10.45 -10.17 -3.60
C ASN A 108 10.23 -9.35 -2.33
N PHE A 109 10.98 -8.26 -2.14
CA PHE A 109 10.81 -7.34 -1.03
C PHE A 109 9.44 -6.65 -1.11
N ILE A 110 9.11 -6.03 -2.24
CA ILE A 110 7.84 -5.31 -2.47
C ILE A 110 6.66 -6.24 -2.21
N ASN A 111 6.65 -7.42 -2.83
CA ASN A 111 5.55 -8.37 -2.69
C ASN A 111 5.36 -8.87 -1.25
N ARG A 112 6.46 -9.22 -0.56
CA ARG A 112 6.38 -9.66 0.84
C ARG A 112 5.89 -8.55 1.75
N TRP A 113 6.36 -7.33 1.52
CA TRP A 113 5.96 -6.18 2.30
C TRP A 113 4.47 -5.91 2.14
N LEU A 114 3.99 -5.76 0.90
CA LEU A 114 2.59 -5.42 0.59
C LEU A 114 1.63 -6.46 1.16
N VAL A 115 1.89 -7.75 0.88
CA VAL A 115 1.03 -8.84 1.38
C VAL A 115 1.06 -8.93 2.90
N ARG A 116 2.21 -8.69 3.53
CA ARG A 116 2.31 -8.73 5.00
C ARG A 116 1.57 -7.57 5.62
N HIS A 117 1.70 -6.36 5.08
CA HIS A 117 1.04 -5.17 5.61
C HIS A 117 -0.48 -5.36 5.57
N ILE A 118 -1.04 -5.61 4.38
CA ILE A 118 -2.47 -5.85 4.18
C ILE A 118 -3.01 -6.98 5.07
N LEU A 119 -2.30 -8.10 5.21
CA LEU A 119 -2.81 -9.25 5.98
C LEU A 119 -2.54 -9.18 7.48
N LYS A 120 -1.72 -8.26 7.96
CA LYS A 120 -1.31 -8.22 9.38
C LYS A 120 -1.58 -6.90 10.07
N VAL A 121 -1.37 -5.78 9.39
CA VAL A 121 -1.46 -4.45 9.99
C VAL A 121 -2.81 -3.83 9.66
N ASP A 122 -3.20 -3.83 8.39
CA ASP A 122 -4.44 -3.20 7.90
C ASP A 122 -5.69 -3.90 8.48
N ARG A 123 -5.56 -5.18 8.81
CA ARG A 123 -6.65 -5.93 9.45
C ARG A 123 -6.90 -5.54 10.90
N GLU A 124 -5.97 -4.84 11.56
CA GLU A 124 -6.06 -4.50 12.98
C GLU A 124 -7.12 -3.42 13.25
N TYR A 125 -7.38 -2.55 12.27
CA TYR A 125 -8.40 -1.51 12.40
C TYR A 125 -9.83 -1.99 12.06
N ILE A 126 -10.00 -3.16 11.43
CA ILE A 126 -11.31 -3.69 11.00
C ILE A 126 -12.37 -3.65 12.12
N PRO A 127 -12.09 -4.10 13.37
CA PRO A 127 -13.08 -4.08 14.44
C PRO A 127 -13.57 -2.68 14.84
N TYR A 128 -12.85 -1.62 14.43
CA TYR A 128 -13.14 -0.24 14.78
C TYR A 128 -13.87 0.52 13.66
N MET A 129 -14.02 -0.09 12.48
CA MET A 129 -14.69 0.52 11.32
C MET A 129 -16.23 0.55 11.48
N GLU A 130 -16.82 -0.36 12.28
CA GLU A 130 -18.28 -0.46 12.44
C GLU A 130 -18.92 0.72 13.20
N LYS A 131 -18.14 1.52 13.92
CA LYS A 131 -18.68 2.60 14.77
C LYS A 131 -18.94 3.91 14.00
N ALA A 132 -18.24 4.15 12.89
CA ALA A 132 -18.44 5.35 12.06
C ALA A 132 -19.76 5.30 11.24
N ALA A 133 -20.34 4.12 11.04
CA ALA A 133 -21.57 3.93 10.25
C ALA A 133 -22.88 4.08 11.07
N LEU A 134 -22.80 4.29 12.39
CA LEU A 134 -23.95 4.21 13.31
C LEU A 134 -24.23 5.48 14.12
N GLU A 135 -23.57 6.60 13.85
CA GLU A 135 -24.02 7.90 14.40
C GLU A 135 -24.87 8.64 13.35
N PRO A 136 -26.21 8.48 13.35
CA PRO A 136 -27.05 9.46 12.68
C PRO A 136 -26.88 10.80 13.40
N ASP A 137 -26.68 11.85 12.61
CA ASP A 137 -26.67 13.26 12.99
C ASP A 137 -27.93 13.60 13.83
N GLU A 138 -27.82 13.45 15.15
CA GLU A 138 -28.88 13.80 16.08
C GLU A 138 -28.66 15.21 16.64
N LYS A 139 -28.35 16.20 15.78
CA LYS A 139 -28.48 17.62 16.11
C LYS A 139 -28.91 18.48 14.92
N THR A 140 -30.14 18.32 14.44
CA THR A 140 -30.92 19.46 13.93
C THR A 140 -32.42 19.26 14.13
N ALA A 141 -32.93 19.71 15.29
CA ALA A 141 -34.33 20.08 15.51
C ALA A 141 -34.40 21.19 16.57
#